data_AF-A0A061R044-F1
#
_entry.id   AF-A0A061R044-F1
#
_cell.length_a   1.000
_cell.length_b   1.000
_cell.length_c   1.000
_cell.angle_alpha   90.00
_cell.angle_beta   90.00
_cell.angle_gamma   90.00
#
_symmetry.space_group_name_H-M   'P 1'
#
loop_
_entity.id
_entity.type
_entity.pdbx_description
1 polymer ?
#
loop_
_entity_poly.entity_id
_entity_poly.type
_entity_poly.pdbx_seq_one_letter_code
_entity_poly.pdbx_strand_id
1 'polypeptide(L)'
;MEQQGLRPVGWYHSHPTFAPKPSAKDNSNQHNYQALFRDEASGFEPFVGIIIGPYDIALPNASSASTVFIVQEKSVGLLAYNIRYSLTAMELPCEGLEQKVVELLGMFKEDIGRIDFTELWRPFTTLSQGATGGGPMTKLAKLRNALVSHLPSEKYSESEDLLDRCAVAMQKSWGIDLGFPS
;
A
#
# COMPACT_ATOMS: atom_id res chain seq x y z
N MET A 1 -19.61 -0.65 -9.71
CA MET A 1 -19.56 0.59 -8.90
C MET A 1 -20.82 1.41 -9.05
N GLU A 2 -21.18 1.92 -10.24
CA GLU A 2 -22.42 2.71 -10.43
C GLU A 2 -23.70 1.94 -10.10
N GLN A 3 -23.80 0.67 -10.52
CA GLN A 3 -24.96 -0.19 -10.22
C GLN A 3 -25.14 -0.51 -8.73
N GLN A 4 -24.14 -0.23 -7.89
CA GLN A 4 -24.17 -0.43 -6.44
C GLN A 4 -24.37 0.89 -5.67
N GLY A 5 -24.56 2.02 -6.36
CA GLY A 5 -24.67 3.34 -5.73
C GLY A 5 -23.37 3.84 -5.08
N LEU A 6 -22.22 3.22 -5.41
CA LEU A 6 -20.93 3.62 -4.88
C LEU A 6 -20.32 4.72 -5.75
N ARG A 7 -19.66 5.70 -5.11
CA ARG A 7 -18.95 6.79 -5.78
C ARG A 7 -17.43 6.68 -5.55
N PRO A 8 -16.60 7.04 -6.53
CA PRO A 8 -15.17 7.25 -6.30
C PRO A 8 -14.96 8.34 -5.23
N VAL A 9 -14.06 8.09 -4.28
CA VAL A 9 -13.72 9.03 -3.19
C VAL A 9 -12.25 9.45 -3.20
N GLY A 10 -11.49 8.98 -4.19
CA GLY A 10 -10.07 9.25 -4.28
C GLY A 10 -9.38 8.38 -5.31
N TRP A 11 -8.06 8.49 -5.31
CA TRP A 11 -7.13 7.71 -6.12
C TRP A 11 -5.89 7.37 -5.30
N TYR A 12 -5.14 6.38 -5.75
CA TYR A 12 -3.85 6.07 -5.16
C TYR A 12 -2.80 5.72 -6.21
N HIS A 13 -1.54 5.96 -5.88
CA HIS A 13 -0.38 5.44 -6.60
C HIS A 13 0.76 5.13 -5.62
N SER A 14 1.88 4.63 -6.14
CA SER A 14 3.04 4.31 -5.32
C SER A 14 4.25 5.15 -5.68
N HIS A 15 5.06 5.47 -4.67
CA HIS A 15 6.44 5.92 -4.80
C HIS A 15 7.33 4.77 -4.28
N PRO A 16 7.70 3.80 -5.13
CA PRO A 16 8.15 2.49 -4.66
C PRO A 16 9.38 2.54 -3.76
N THR A 17 10.36 3.39 -4.09
CA THR A 17 11.71 3.35 -3.51
C THR A 17 12.12 4.64 -2.82
N PHE A 18 11.19 5.58 -2.62
CA PHE A 18 11.46 6.87 -1.98
C PHE A 18 10.22 7.39 -1.24
N ALA A 19 10.43 8.42 -0.41
CA ALA A 19 9.39 8.98 0.43
C ALA A 19 8.10 9.33 -0.38
N PRO A 20 6.90 8.99 0.14
CA PRO A 20 5.62 9.24 -0.53
C PRO A 20 5.20 10.71 -0.41
N LYS A 21 6.03 11.64 -0.88
CA LYS A 21 5.75 13.08 -0.90
C LYS A 21 5.10 13.46 -2.22
N PRO A 22 3.93 14.14 -2.24
CA PRO A 22 3.30 14.58 -3.47
C PRO A 22 4.23 15.44 -4.33
N SER A 23 4.35 15.10 -5.61
CA SER A 23 5.07 15.91 -6.61
C SER A 23 4.18 17.05 -7.13
N ALA A 24 4.76 17.99 -7.88
CA ALA A 24 3.99 19.03 -8.56
C ALA A 24 2.92 18.45 -9.50
N LYS A 25 3.23 17.35 -10.19
CA LYS A 25 2.27 16.64 -11.07
C LYS A 25 1.14 16.01 -10.27
N ASP A 26 1.45 15.39 -9.13
CA ASP A 26 0.43 14.84 -8.23
C ASP A 26 -0.48 15.95 -7.71
N ASN A 27 0.08 17.12 -7.40
CA ASN A 27 -0.69 18.26 -6.93
C ASN A 27 -1.67 18.79 -8.00
N SER A 28 -1.21 18.94 -9.24
CA SER A 28 -2.07 19.34 -10.35
C SER A 28 -3.19 18.31 -10.61
N ASN A 29 -2.85 17.02 -10.61
CA ASN A 29 -3.84 15.96 -10.80
C ASN A 29 -4.88 15.95 -9.68
N GLN A 30 -4.43 16.01 -8.42
CA GLN A 30 -5.30 16.02 -7.25
C GLN A 30 -6.24 17.24 -7.25
N HIS A 31 -5.73 18.42 -7.60
CA HIS A 31 -6.56 19.63 -7.72
C HIS A 31 -7.65 19.48 -8.78
N ASN A 32 -7.32 18.94 -9.96
CA ASN A 32 -8.30 18.69 -11.03
C ASN A 32 -9.37 17.68 -10.60
N TYR A 33 -9.00 16.59 -9.93
CA TYR A 33 -9.96 15.61 -9.46
C TYR A 33 -10.85 16.15 -8.33
N GLN A 34 -10.30 16.93 -7.40
CA GLN A 34 -11.10 17.62 -6.39
C GLN A 34 -12.20 18.48 -7.02
N ALA A 35 -11.86 19.26 -8.05
CA ALA A 35 -12.84 20.07 -8.78
C ALA A 35 -13.88 19.22 -9.51
N LEU A 36 -13.46 18.10 -10.14
CA LEU A 36 -14.34 17.18 -10.85
C LEU A 36 -15.39 16.51 -9.93
N PHE A 37 -15.00 16.22 -8.68
CA PHE A 37 -15.85 15.58 -7.68
C PHE A 37 -16.43 16.57 -6.68
N ARG A 38 -16.44 17.87 -7.00
CA ARG A 38 -17.04 18.90 -6.16
C ARG A 38 -18.55 18.66 -6.04
N ASP A 39 -19.02 18.67 -4.80
CA ASP A 39 -20.44 18.67 -4.51
C ASP A 39 -21.03 20.06 -4.74
N GLU A 40 -21.89 20.20 -5.74
CA GLU A 40 -22.45 21.51 -6.14
C GLU A 40 -23.29 22.18 -5.03
N ALA A 41 -23.92 21.39 -4.16
CA ALA A 41 -24.78 21.91 -3.10
C ALA A 41 -23.98 22.50 -1.93
N SER A 42 -22.88 21.85 -1.53
CA SER A 42 -22.06 22.25 -0.39
C SER A 42 -20.75 22.95 -0.78
N GLY A 43 -20.34 22.87 -2.04
CA GLY A 43 -19.04 23.29 -2.52
C GLY A 43 -17.88 22.43 -2.02
N PHE A 44 -18.17 21.31 -1.33
CA PHE A 44 -17.14 20.45 -0.76
C PHE A 44 -16.49 19.58 -1.84
N GLU A 45 -15.18 19.34 -1.74
CA GLU A 45 -14.41 18.51 -2.66
C GLU A 45 -13.94 17.22 -1.95
N PRO A 46 -14.82 16.23 -1.73
CA PRO A 46 -14.54 15.01 -0.97
C PRO A 46 -13.70 14.00 -1.76
N PHE A 47 -12.55 14.42 -2.29
CA PHE A 47 -11.67 13.56 -3.10
C PHE A 47 -10.26 13.59 -2.55
N VAL A 48 -9.70 12.43 -2.20
CA VAL A 48 -8.36 12.33 -1.60
C VAL A 48 -7.36 11.63 -2.52
N GLY A 49 -6.12 12.10 -2.49
CA GLY A 49 -4.99 11.40 -3.09
C GLY A 49 -4.25 10.57 -2.05
N ILE A 50 -3.80 9.37 -2.40
CA ILE A 50 -3.03 8.49 -1.51
C ILE A 50 -1.74 8.07 -2.21
N ILE A 51 -0.60 8.28 -1.56
CA ILE A 51 0.70 7.80 -2.05
C ILE A 51 1.22 6.75 -1.08
N ILE A 52 1.54 5.56 -1.60
CA ILE A 52 2.13 4.47 -0.81
C ILE A 52 3.62 4.35 -1.14
N GLY A 53 4.46 4.39 -0.11
CA GLY A 53 5.91 4.17 -0.18
C GLY A 53 6.29 2.82 0.42
N PRO A 54 6.30 1.74 -0.37
CA PRO A 54 6.50 0.39 0.16
C PRO A 54 7.97 -0.02 0.35
N TYR A 55 8.93 0.43 -0.44
CA TYR A 55 10.30 -0.12 -0.43
C TYR A 55 11.40 0.93 -0.30
N ASP A 56 11.09 2.11 0.23
CA ASP A 56 12.13 3.07 0.62
C ASP A 56 13.03 2.46 1.70
N ILE A 57 14.32 2.32 1.40
CA ILE A 57 15.30 1.72 2.30
C ILE A 57 15.50 2.53 3.59
N ALA A 58 15.06 3.79 3.62
CA ALA A 58 15.10 4.66 4.79
C ALA A 58 13.91 4.46 5.75
N LEU A 59 12.96 3.56 5.45
CA LEU A 59 11.85 3.26 6.35
C LEU A 59 12.35 2.73 7.71
N PRO A 60 11.76 3.14 8.85
CA PRO A 60 12.25 2.72 10.16
C PRO A 60 12.04 1.22 10.42
N ASN A 61 11.05 0.60 9.77
CA ASN A 61 10.68 -0.80 9.88
C ASN A 61 10.00 -1.27 8.58
N ALA A 62 9.40 -2.46 8.58
CA ALA A 62 8.73 -3.03 7.42
C ALA A 62 7.36 -2.42 7.09
N SER A 63 6.79 -1.54 7.92
CA SER A 63 5.54 -0.86 7.58
C SER A 63 5.73 0.04 6.36
N SER A 64 4.80 -0.01 5.42
CA SER A 64 4.78 0.91 4.28
C SER A 64 4.47 2.32 4.78
N ALA A 65 5.17 3.33 4.25
CA ALA A 65 4.76 4.71 4.47
C ALA A 65 3.53 5.03 3.61
N SER A 66 2.62 5.83 4.14
CA SER A 66 1.48 6.35 3.40
C SER A 66 1.32 7.84 3.62
N THR A 67 0.97 8.56 2.56
CA THR A 67 0.54 9.95 2.62
C THR A 67 -0.84 10.04 2.02
N VAL A 68 -1.83 10.46 2.82
CA VAL A 68 -3.15 10.86 2.33
C VAL A 68 -3.16 12.39 2.26
N PHE A 69 -3.51 12.95 1.11
CA PHE A 69 -3.42 14.39 0.89
C PHE A 69 -4.58 14.96 0.08
N ILE A 70 -4.79 16.26 0.27
CA ILE A 70 -5.59 17.14 -0.58
C ILE A 70 -4.74 18.32 -1.03
N VAL A 71 -5.20 19.07 -2.02
CA VAL A 71 -4.52 20.26 -2.53
C VAL A 71 -5.42 21.47 -2.38
N GLN A 72 -4.85 22.59 -1.94
CA GLN A 72 -5.52 23.88 -2.00
C GLN A 72 -4.72 24.83 -2.87
N GLU A 73 -5.42 25.60 -3.69
CA GLU A 73 -4.85 26.72 -4.40
C GLU A 73 -4.69 27.91 -3.46
N LYS A 74 -3.49 28.49 -3.43
CA LYS A 74 -3.15 29.72 -2.70
C LYS A 74 -2.48 30.69 -3.67
N SER A 75 -2.23 31.92 -3.22
CA SER A 75 -1.52 32.93 -4.01
C SER A 75 -0.13 32.48 -4.48
N VAL A 76 0.51 31.54 -3.75
CA VAL A 76 1.82 30.98 -4.06
C VAL A 76 1.77 29.73 -4.96
N GLY A 77 0.56 29.28 -5.35
CA GLY A 77 0.33 28.09 -6.17
C GLY A 77 -0.40 26.96 -5.42
N LEU A 78 -0.30 25.75 -5.95
CA LEU A 78 -0.94 24.54 -5.42
C LEU A 78 -0.14 23.96 -4.25
N LEU A 79 -0.75 23.94 -3.06
CA LEU A 79 -0.13 23.40 -1.85
C LEU A 79 -0.83 22.11 -1.41
N ALA A 80 -0.04 21.07 -1.15
CA ALA A 80 -0.53 19.80 -0.63
C ALA A 80 -0.63 19.84 0.89
N TYR A 81 -1.70 19.28 1.44
CA TYR A 81 -1.96 19.17 2.87
C TYR A 81 -2.20 17.71 3.24
N ASN A 82 -1.45 17.21 4.22
CA ASN A 82 -1.63 15.87 4.75
C ASN A 82 -2.94 15.79 5.56
N ILE A 83 -3.74 14.77 5.26
CA ILE A 83 -4.95 14.45 6.00
C ILE A 83 -4.57 13.50 7.13
N ARG A 84 -5.03 13.82 8.34
CA ARG A 84 -5.03 12.87 9.46
C ARG A 84 -6.30 12.05 9.37
N TYR A 85 -6.16 10.73 9.45
CA TYR A 85 -7.26 9.79 9.42
C TYR A 85 -7.05 8.72 10.49
N SER A 86 -8.15 8.09 10.89
CA SER A 86 -8.15 6.88 11.70
C SER A 86 -8.71 5.76 10.85
N LEU A 87 -8.07 4.61 10.88
CA LEU A 87 -8.61 3.41 10.26
C LEU A 87 -9.51 2.72 11.29
N THR A 88 -10.79 2.58 10.98
CA THR A 88 -11.65 1.65 11.72
C THR A 88 -11.40 0.27 11.12
N ALA A 89 -10.93 -0.67 11.95
CA ALA A 89 -10.63 -2.02 11.49
C ALA A 89 -11.86 -2.64 10.81
N MET A 90 -11.69 -3.09 9.57
CA MET A 90 -12.58 -4.09 9.00
C MET A 90 -12.31 -5.43 9.71
N GLU A 91 -13.31 -6.30 9.79
CA GLU A 91 -13.09 -7.69 10.20
C GLU A 91 -12.19 -8.37 9.16
N LEU A 92 -10.88 -8.32 9.38
CA LEU A 92 -9.88 -8.99 8.58
C LEU A 92 -9.17 -10.05 9.43
N PRO A 93 -8.77 -11.19 8.85
CA PRO A 93 -9.13 -11.64 7.50
C PRO A 93 -10.63 -11.94 7.38
N CYS A 94 -11.23 -11.59 6.24
CA CYS A 94 -12.64 -11.87 5.92
C CYS A 94 -12.78 -13.07 4.98
N GLU A 95 -13.99 -13.63 4.90
CA GLU A 95 -14.29 -14.74 4.02
C GLU A 95 -13.95 -14.40 2.55
N GLY A 96 -13.24 -15.31 1.88
CA GLY A 96 -12.82 -15.16 0.48
C GLY A 96 -11.66 -14.18 0.25
N LEU A 97 -11.05 -13.60 1.29
CA LEU A 97 -9.89 -12.71 1.13
C LEU A 97 -8.70 -13.43 0.47
N GLU A 98 -8.37 -14.63 0.93
CA GLU A 98 -7.28 -15.43 0.39
C GLU A 98 -7.42 -15.68 -1.11
N GLN A 99 -8.62 -16.13 -1.53
CA GLN A 99 -8.92 -16.39 -2.94
C GLN A 99 -8.73 -15.13 -3.79
N LYS A 100 -9.19 -13.96 -3.32
CA LYS A 100 -9.01 -12.67 -4.02
C LYS A 100 -7.54 -12.27 -4.11
N VAL A 101 -6.75 -12.50 -3.06
CA VAL A 101 -5.30 -12.21 -3.07
C VAL A 101 -4.59 -13.13 -4.07
N VAL A 102 -4.91 -14.42 -4.08
CA VAL A 102 -4.34 -15.39 -5.02
C VAL A 102 -4.71 -15.05 -6.47
N GLU A 103 -5.96 -14.68 -6.74
CA GLU A 103 -6.41 -14.22 -8.06
C GLU A 103 -5.65 -12.98 -8.52
N LEU A 104 -5.50 -11.98 -7.64
CA LEU A 104 -4.72 -10.78 -7.92
C LEU A 104 -3.26 -11.11 -8.25
N LEU A 105 -2.61 -11.95 -7.45
CA LEU A 105 -1.24 -12.41 -7.71
C LEU A 105 -1.14 -13.19 -9.03
N GLY A 106 -2.17 -13.94 -9.39
CA GLY A 106 -2.28 -14.61 -10.69
C GLY A 106 -2.29 -13.63 -11.86
N MET A 107 -2.97 -12.49 -11.73
CA MET A 107 -3.03 -11.46 -12.79
C MET A 107 -1.66 -10.85 -13.10
N PHE A 108 -0.78 -10.73 -12.11
CA PHE A 108 0.56 -10.16 -12.27
C PHE A 108 1.64 -11.20 -12.61
N LYS A 109 1.27 -12.48 -12.76
CA LYS A 109 2.25 -13.54 -13.02
C LYS A 109 3.11 -13.24 -14.25
N GLU A 110 2.52 -12.80 -15.35
CA GLU A 110 3.26 -12.55 -16.60
C GLU A 110 3.62 -11.07 -16.79
N ASP A 111 3.44 -10.22 -15.76
CA ASP A 111 3.77 -8.80 -15.85
C ASP A 111 5.29 -8.60 -15.80
N ILE A 112 5.84 -7.93 -16.83
CA ILE A 112 7.27 -7.63 -16.96
C ILE A 112 7.77 -6.73 -15.82
N GLY A 113 6.89 -5.88 -15.28
CA GLY A 113 7.16 -5.00 -14.15
C GLY A 113 6.83 -5.61 -12.78
N ARG A 114 6.51 -6.90 -12.70
CA ARG A 114 6.22 -7.55 -11.41
C ARG A 114 7.43 -7.47 -10.48
N ILE A 115 7.16 -7.35 -9.19
CA ILE A 115 8.20 -7.37 -8.16
C ILE A 115 8.77 -8.78 -8.05
N ASP A 116 10.10 -8.90 -8.10
CA ASP A 116 10.77 -10.12 -7.67
C ASP A 116 10.76 -10.19 -6.14
N PHE A 117 9.94 -11.09 -5.61
CA PHE A 117 9.75 -11.28 -4.19
C PHE A 117 10.92 -12.00 -3.49
N THR A 118 11.80 -12.65 -4.26
CA THR A 118 13.02 -13.31 -3.76
C THR A 118 14.13 -12.30 -3.47
N GLU A 119 14.10 -11.13 -4.12
CA GLU A 119 15.11 -10.10 -3.95
C GLU A 119 15.18 -9.58 -2.52
N LEU A 120 16.40 -9.28 -2.09
CA LEU A 120 16.64 -8.56 -0.85
C LEU A 120 16.08 -7.13 -0.97
N TRP A 121 15.23 -6.73 -0.03
CA TRP A 121 14.86 -5.32 0.12
C TRP A 121 16.02 -4.53 0.72
N ARG A 122 16.55 -5.00 1.86
CA ARG A 122 17.73 -4.42 2.53
C ARG A 122 18.35 -5.41 3.55
N PRO A 123 19.61 -5.20 3.99
CA PRO A 123 20.32 -6.14 4.87
C PRO A 123 19.96 -6.03 6.36
N PHE A 124 18.92 -5.29 6.73
CA PHE A 124 18.48 -5.05 8.11
C PHE A 124 16.95 -4.90 8.20
N THR A 125 16.39 -5.16 9.38
CA THR A 125 14.94 -5.07 9.62
C THR A 125 14.52 -3.68 10.07
N THR A 126 15.30 -3.06 10.96
CA THR A 126 14.98 -1.77 11.57
C THR A 126 16.07 -0.73 11.30
N LEU A 127 15.66 0.54 11.23
CA LEU A 127 16.53 1.69 11.11
C LEU A 127 16.06 2.77 12.09
N SER A 128 16.93 3.15 13.02
CA SER A 128 16.65 4.22 13.99
C SER A 128 17.87 5.10 14.17
N GLN A 129 17.75 6.40 13.87
CA GLN A 129 18.84 7.36 14.00
C GLN A 129 20.16 6.92 13.32
N GLY A 130 20.06 6.25 12.17
CA GLY A 130 21.21 5.72 11.43
C GLY A 130 21.76 4.37 11.94
N ALA A 131 21.27 3.87 13.08
CA ALA A 131 21.60 2.53 13.57
C ALA A 131 20.66 1.48 12.95
N THR A 132 21.25 0.40 12.43
CA THR A 132 20.54 -0.74 11.84
C THR A 132 20.38 -1.87 12.83
N GLY A 133 19.24 -2.55 12.83
CA GLY A 133 18.98 -3.74 13.67
C GLY A 133 18.29 -4.87 12.91
N GLY A 134 18.35 -6.08 13.47
CA GLY A 134 17.79 -7.29 12.87
C GLY A 134 18.70 -7.89 11.79
N GLY A 135 18.10 -8.53 10.78
CA GLY A 135 18.81 -9.25 9.73
C GLY A 135 18.31 -8.90 8.33
N PRO A 136 18.85 -9.57 7.28
CA PRO A 136 18.42 -9.34 5.91
C PRO A 136 16.94 -9.64 5.73
N MET A 137 16.25 -8.80 4.95
CA MET A 137 14.82 -8.92 4.68
C MET A 137 14.56 -8.89 3.18
N THR A 138 13.89 -9.92 2.66
CA THR A 138 13.42 -9.98 1.26
C THR A 138 12.22 -9.08 1.04
N LYS A 139 11.92 -8.76 -0.22
CA LYS A 139 10.70 -8.02 -0.58
C LYS A 139 9.43 -8.77 -0.15
N LEU A 140 9.43 -10.11 -0.21
CA LEU A 140 8.33 -10.92 0.33
C LEU A 140 8.16 -10.72 1.85
N ALA A 141 9.24 -10.90 2.60
CA ALA A 141 9.21 -10.76 4.05
C ALA A 141 8.76 -9.35 4.45
N LYS A 142 9.25 -8.33 3.74
CA LYS A 142 8.81 -6.94 3.90
C LYS A 142 7.30 -6.79 3.69
N LEU A 143 6.79 -7.26 2.55
CA LEU A 143 5.36 -7.16 2.20
C LEU A 143 4.49 -7.79 3.29
N ARG A 144 4.87 -8.99 3.74
CA ARG A 144 4.14 -9.71 4.80
C ARG A 144 4.10 -8.94 6.11
N ASN A 145 5.27 -8.51 6.59
CA ASN A 145 5.35 -7.72 7.83
C ASN A 145 4.54 -6.42 7.74
N ALA A 146 4.53 -5.76 6.56
CA ALA A 146 3.71 -4.58 6.33
C ALA A 146 2.21 -4.90 6.45
N LEU A 147 1.74 -5.96 5.80
CA LEU A 147 0.32 -6.36 5.82
C LEU A 147 -0.13 -6.77 7.22
N VAL A 148 0.67 -7.57 7.93
CA VAL A 148 0.35 -8.00 9.30
C VAL A 148 0.25 -6.81 10.24
N SER A 149 1.08 -5.76 10.07
CA SER A 149 0.97 -4.54 10.88
C SER A 149 -0.34 -3.76 10.71
N HIS A 150 -1.14 -4.09 9.68
CA HIS A 150 -2.45 -3.52 9.42
C HIS A 150 -3.61 -4.47 9.75
N LEU A 151 -3.33 -5.71 10.18
CA LEU A 151 -4.34 -6.71 10.56
C LEU A 151 -4.59 -6.67 12.07
N PRO A 152 -5.80 -7.05 12.54
CA PRO A 152 -6.13 -7.09 13.97
C PRO A 152 -5.17 -7.98 14.75
N SER A 153 -4.60 -7.45 15.84
CA SER A 153 -3.61 -8.19 16.65
C SER A 153 -4.17 -9.45 17.30
N GLU A 154 -5.49 -9.48 17.56
CA GLU A 154 -6.18 -10.64 18.12
C GLU A 154 -6.21 -11.84 17.17
N LYS A 155 -6.02 -11.59 15.87
CA LYS A 155 -6.02 -12.60 14.79
C LYS A 155 -4.65 -12.73 14.13
N TYR A 156 -3.57 -12.44 14.87
CA TYR A 156 -2.21 -12.46 14.34
C TYR A 156 -1.85 -13.81 13.71
N SER A 157 -2.12 -14.93 14.40
CA SER A 157 -1.83 -16.28 13.88
C SER A 157 -2.62 -16.59 12.61
N GLU A 158 -3.93 -16.31 12.60
CA GLU A 158 -4.78 -16.49 11.42
C GLU A 158 -4.30 -15.67 10.23
N SER A 159 -3.78 -14.48 10.50
CA SER A 159 -3.25 -13.54 9.50
C SER A 159 -1.94 -14.05 8.88
N GLU A 160 -1.00 -14.54 9.69
CA GLU A 160 0.23 -15.17 9.19
C GLU A 160 -0.08 -16.43 8.39
N ASP A 161 -0.98 -17.30 8.89
CA ASP A 161 -1.38 -18.53 8.20
C ASP A 161 -1.99 -18.22 6.82
N LEU A 162 -2.81 -17.16 6.71
CA LEU A 162 -3.36 -16.71 5.44
C LEU A 162 -2.26 -16.23 4.48
N LEU A 163 -1.30 -15.46 4.98
CA LEU A 163 -0.19 -14.95 4.16
C LEU A 163 0.77 -16.07 3.73
N ASP A 164 0.97 -17.10 4.55
CA ASP A 164 1.68 -18.33 4.20
C ASP A 164 1.02 -19.03 3.04
N ARG A 165 -0.30 -19.27 3.12
CA ARG A 165 -1.04 -19.92 2.03
C ARG A 165 -1.00 -19.10 0.73
N CYS A 166 -1.09 -17.78 0.83
CA CYS A 166 -0.92 -16.89 -0.32
C CYS A 166 0.48 -17.00 -0.93
N ALA A 167 1.53 -17.06 -0.10
CA ALA A 167 2.91 -17.21 -0.56
C ALA A 167 3.15 -18.58 -1.21
N VAL A 168 2.64 -19.67 -0.64
CA VAL A 168 2.69 -21.03 -1.23
C VAL A 168 2.00 -21.05 -2.60
N ALA A 169 0.80 -20.46 -2.69
CA ALA A 169 0.06 -20.36 -3.95
C ALA A 169 0.84 -19.55 -5.01
N MET A 170 1.47 -18.45 -4.60
CA MET A 170 2.33 -17.64 -5.47
C MET A 170 3.57 -18.41 -5.95
N GLN A 171 4.30 -19.07 -5.04
CA GLN A 171 5.48 -19.89 -5.37
C GLN A 171 5.13 -20.95 -6.43
N LYS A 172 4.03 -21.68 -6.23
CA LYS A 172 3.55 -22.69 -7.18
C LYS A 172 3.10 -22.05 -8.51
N SER A 173 2.32 -20.98 -8.45
CA SER A 173 1.75 -20.34 -9.64
C SER A 173 2.83 -19.68 -10.50
N TRP A 174 3.76 -18.95 -9.88
CA TRP A 174 4.80 -18.18 -10.55
C TRP A 174 6.05 -19.01 -10.88
N GLY A 175 6.20 -20.20 -10.30
CA GLY A 175 7.35 -21.07 -10.53
C GLY A 175 8.64 -20.53 -9.91
N ILE A 176 8.55 -19.91 -8.73
CA ILE A 176 9.67 -19.31 -8.00
C ILE A 176 9.83 -19.96 -6.63
N ASP A 177 11.05 -20.04 -6.12
CA ASP A 177 11.31 -20.53 -4.76
C ASP A 177 11.24 -19.36 -3.76
N LEU A 178 10.24 -19.39 -2.88
CA LEU A 178 10.04 -18.42 -1.80
C LEU A 178 10.44 -19.00 -0.43
N GLY A 179 11.02 -20.20 -0.39
CA GLY A 179 11.40 -20.90 0.83
C GLY A 179 10.26 -21.64 1.54
N PHE A 180 9.09 -21.78 0.88
CA PHE A 180 7.97 -22.54 1.42
C PHE A 180 8.03 -24.02 0.98
N PRO A 181 7.51 -24.97 1.77
CA PRO A 181 7.41 -26.36 1.34
C PRO A 181 6.54 -26.47 0.07
N SER A 182 6.95 -27.39 -0.82
CA SER A 182 6.29 -27.66 -2.11
C SER A 182 5.01 -28.48 -1.97
#